data_AF-A0A4R6G6R4-F1
#
_entry.id   AF-A0A4R6G6R4-F1
#
_cell.length_a   1.000
_cell.length_b   1.000
_cell.length_c   1.000
_cell.angle_alpha   90.00
_cell.angle_beta   90.00
_cell.angle_gamma   90.00
#
_symmetry.space_group_name_H-M   'P 1'
#
loop_
_entity.id
_entity.type
_entity.pdbx_description
1 polymer ?
#
loop_
_entity_poly.entity_id
_entity_poly.type
_entity_poly.pdbx_seq_one_letter_code
_entity_poly.pdbx_strand_id
1 'polypeptide(L)'
;MILRDLQLIELRPEIPSARVSENMSLDEQFQNKTLRPIAKLQDELLLEVFRNYTKKHKNKFYELKLDQRLAYIENAIQKDIKFRNSLKGIIIGQFTLDEYATYIKNSSALNKRMMNIVKERLQSNIQLLEEEVAY
;
A
#
# COMPACT_ATOMS: atom_id res chain seq x y z
N MET A 1 17.70 -13.08 -13.44
CA MET A 1 16.71 -12.00 -13.23
C MET A 1 16.53 -11.25 -14.54
N ILE A 2 15.30 -10.97 -14.96
CA ILE A 2 15.00 -10.31 -16.26
C ILE A 2 15.12 -8.78 -16.14
N LEU A 3 15.25 -8.06 -17.26
CA LEU A 3 15.42 -6.60 -17.29
C LEU A 3 14.35 -5.85 -16.48
N ARG A 4 13.08 -6.23 -16.63
CA ARG A 4 11.96 -5.65 -15.85
C ARG A 4 12.22 -5.73 -14.35
N ASP A 5 12.66 -6.88 -13.86
CA ASP A 5 12.83 -7.12 -12.43
C ASP A 5 13.97 -6.29 -11.85
N LEU A 6 15.07 -6.12 -12.62
CA LEU A 6 16.16 -5.23 -12.26
C LEU A 6 15.69 -3.78 -12.14
N GLN A 7 14.96 -3.28 -13.15
CA GLN A 7 14.41 -1.93 -13.16
C GLN A 7 13.42 -1.69 -12.02
N LEU A 8 12.57 -2.68 -11.70
CA LEU A 8 11.65 -2.60 -10.56
C LEU A 8 12.37 -2.49 -9.22
N ILE A 9 13.52 -3.15 -9.07
CA ILE A 9 14.34 -3.05 -7.85
C ILE A 9 15.02 -1.68 -7.78
N GLU A 10 15.61 -1.21 -8.88
CA GLU A 10 16.29 0.08 -8.96
C GLU A 10 15.36 1.28 -8.67
N LEU A 11 14.09 1.20 -9.05
CA LEU A 11 13.10 2.25 -8.79
C LEU A 11 12.68 2.33 -7.31
N ARG A 12 12.93 1.30 -6.50
CA ARG A 12 12.42 1.25 -5.13
C ARG A 12 13.22 2.20 -4.24
N PRO A 13 12.54 3.07 -3.45
CA PRO A 13 13.22 3.94 -2.53
C PRO A 13 13.85 3.14 -1.38
N GLU A 14 15.07 3.52 -0.99
CA GLU A 14 15.67 2.99 0.23
C GLU A 14 14.91 3.48 1.46
N ILE A 15 14.73 2.58 2.42
CA ILE A 15 14.05 2.87 3.69
C ILE A 15 15.03 2.55 4.82
N PRO A 16 15.72 3.55 5.39
CA PRO A 16 16.75 3.34 6.42
C PRO A 16 16.25 2.61 7.67
N SER A 17 14.95 2.71 7.97
CA SER A 17 14.31 2.02 9.09
C SER A 17 13.91 0.57 8.79
N ALA A 18 13.93 0.13 7.53
CA ALA A 18 13.62 -1.23 7.10
C ALA A 18 14.87 -2.13 7.27
N ARG A 19 15.43 -2.18 8.48
CA ARG A 19 16.55 -3.07 8.79
C ARG A 19 16.08 -4.51 8.66
N VAL A 20 16.80 -5.30 7.88
CA VAL A 20 16.60 -6.74 7.80
C VAL A 20 17.67 -7.38 8.67
N SER A 21 17.25 -8.17 9.65
CA SER A 21 18.14 -9.03 10.43
C SER A 21 17.88 -10.49 10.05
N GLU A 22 18.92 -11.32 10.12
CA GLU A 22 18.82 -12.77 9.89
C GLU A 22 17.89 -13.46 10.91
N ASN A 23 17.66 -12.83 12.06
CA ASN A 23 16.76 -13.33 13.09
C ASN A 23 15.27 -13.06 12.80
N MET A 24 14.93 -12.34 11.72
CA MET A 24 13.54 -12.03 11.36
C MET A 24 12.87 -13.18 10.63
N SER A 25 11.57 -13.36 10.85
CA SER A 25 10.76 -14.31 10.09
C SER A 25 10.76 -13.98 8.59
N LEU A 26 10.60 -14.99 7.73
CA LEU A 26 10.56 -14.80 6.26
C LEU A 26 9.49 -13.77 5.85
N ASP A 27 8.35 -13.76 6.52
CA ASP A 27 7.27 -12.80 6.28
C ASP A 27 7.68 -11.36 6.62
N GLU A 28 8.42 -11.15 7.73
CA GLU A 28 8.92 -9.83 8.11
C GLU A 28 10.04 -9.36 7.19
N GLN A 29 10.91 -10.27 6.74
CA GLN A 29 11.91 -9.96 5.72
C GLN A 29 11.24 -9.54 4.42
N PHE A 30 10.22 -10.28 3.95
CA PHE A 30 9.45 -9.92 2.76
C PHE A 30 8.74 -8.58 2.94
N GLN A 31 8.19 -8.32 4.12
CA GLN A 31 7.56 -7.05 4.45
C GLN A 31 8.53 -5.87 4.29
N ASN A 32 9.74 -5.98 4.86
CA ASN A 32 10.72 -4.90 4.89
C ASN A 32 11.50 -4.74 3.58
N LYS A 33 11.83 -5.85 2.89
CA LYS A 33 12.58 -5.84 1.62
C LYS A 33 11.71 -5.50 0.41
N THR A 34 10.44 -5.89 0.44
CA THR A 34 9.57 -5.85 -0.74
C THR A 34 8.34 -4.97 -0.53
N LEU A 35 7.49 -5.30 0.44
CA LEU A 35 6.19 -4.61 0.58
C LEU A 35 6.33 -3.12 0.95
N ARG A 36 7.19 -2.78 1.92
CA ARG A 36 7.39 -1.38 2.34
C ARG A 36 8.00 -0.52 1.22
N PRO A 37 9.09 -0.93 0.54
CA PRO A 37 9.63 -0.15 -0.58
C PRO A 37 8.64 0.03 -1.72
N ILE A 38 7.88 -1.01 -2.09
CA ILE A 38 6.85 -0.91 -3.14
C ILE A 38 5.73 0.04 -2.72
N ALA A 39 5.21 -0.09 -1.50
CA ALA A 39 4.14 0.79 -1.03
C ALA A 39 4.60 2.26 -0.98
N LYS A 40 5.87 2.52 -0.66
CA LYS A 40 6.45 3.86 -0.68
C LYS A 40 6.68 4.37 -2.11
N LEU A 41 7.11 3.52 -3.04
CA LEU A 41 7.21 3.88 -4.46
C LEU A 41 5.84 4.28 -5.04
N GLN A 42 4.78 3.60 -4.59
CA GLN A 42 3.41 3.78 -5.09
C GLN A 42 2.60 4.84 -4.30
N ASP A 43 3.22 5.61 -3.41
CA ASP A 43 2.49 6.45 -2.44
C ASP A 43 1.52 7.43 -3.12
N GLU A 44 1.99 8.16 -4.13
CA GLU A 44 1.17 9.11 -4.90
C GLU A 44 0.00 8.42 -5.62
N LEU A 45 0.25 7.26 -6.26
CA LEU A 45 -0.81 6.51 -6.94
C LEU A 45 -1.85 5.99 -5.95
N LEU A 46 -1.42 5.49 -4.78
CA LEU A 46 -2.34 5.00 -3.73
C LEU A 46 -3.24 6.13 -3.21
N LEU A 47 -2.69 7.34 -3.03
CA LEU A 47 -3.46 8.52 -2.65
C LEU A 47 -4.50 8.87 -3.71
N GLU A 48 -4.12 8.92 -4.99
CA GLU A 48 -5.05 9.26 -6.06
C GLU A 48 -6.14 8.20 -6.25
N VAL A 49 -5.80 6.92 -6.13
CA VAL A 49 -6.77 5.82 -6.14
C VAL A 49 -7.76 5.96 -4.98
N PHE A 50 -7.31 6.40 -3.81
CA PHE A 50 -8.20 6.66 -2.67
C PHE A 50 -9.08 7.90 -2.89
N ARG A 51 -8.56 8.99 -3.46
CA ARG A 51 -9.37 10.17 -3.83
C ARG A 51 -10.45 9.83 -4.86
N ASN A 52 -10.15 8.97 -5.83
CA ASN A 52 -11.17 8.48 -6.77
C ASN A 52 -12.23 7.63 -6.05
N TYR A 53 -11.83 6.83 -5.06
CA TYR A 53 -12.76 6.06 -4.24
C TYR A 53 -13.70 6.97 -3.44
N THR A 54 -13.19 8.03 -2.81
CA THR A 54 -14.02 9.00 -2.04
C THR A 54 -15.00 9.74 -2.95
N LYS A 55 -14.56 10.17 -4.14
CA LYS A 55 -15.43 10.79 -5.17
C LYS A 55 -16.60 9.90 -5.56
N LYS A 56 -16.35 8.61 -5.80
CA LYS A 56 -17.41 7.62 -6.09
C LYS A 56 -18.37 7.37 -4.93
N HIS A 57 -18.00 7.75 -3.72
CA HIS A 57 -18.82 7.62 -2.50
C HIS A 57 -19.34 8.98 -2.01
N LYS A 58 -19.60 9.88 -2.96
CA LYS A 58 -20.22 11.19 -2.75
C LYS A 58 -19.43 12.08 -1.79
N ASN A 59 -18.10 11.99 -1.78
CA ASN A 59 -17.23 12.89 -1.02
C ASN A 59 -17.47 12.91 0.50
N LYS A 60 -18.22 11.94 1.06
CA LYS A 60 -18.54 11.86 2.48
C LYS A 60 -17.29 11.90 3.37
N PHE A 61 -16.15 11.43 2.87
CA PHE A 61 -14.87 11.50 3.57
C PHE A 61 -14.50 12.92 4.02
N TYR A 62 -14.78 13.95 3.20
CA TYR A 62 -14.38 15.33 3.48
C TYR A 62 -15.20 15.98 4.59
N GLU A 63 -16.43 15.52 4.81
CA GLU A 63 -17.33 15.98 5.88
C GLU A 63 -16.96 15.41 7.26
N LEU A 64 -16.12 14.37 7.31
CA LEU A 64 -15.76 13.67 8.54
C LEU A 64 -14.66 14.41 9.32
N LYS A 65 -14.71 14.30 10.65
CA LYS A 65 -13.60 14.67 11.54
C LYS A 65 -12.42 13.71 11.35
N LEU A 66 -11.22 14.13 11.77
CA LEU A 66 -9.98 13.38 11.59
C LEU A 66 -10.08 11.90 12.04
N ASP A 67 -10.55 11.63 13.26
CA ASP A 67 -10.68 10.26 13.77
C ASP A 67 -11.63 9.40 12.92
N GLN A 68 -12.71 10.02 12.43
CA GLN A 68 -13.68 9.36 11.56
C GLN A 68 -13.12 9.14 10.15
N ARG A 69 -12.24 10.02 9.65
CA ARG A 69 -11.51 9.83 8.38
C ARG A 69 -10.54 8.65 8.47
N LEU A 70 -9.80 8.54 9.57
CA LEU A 70 -8.91 7.40 9.81
C LEU A 70 -9.68 6.08 9.83
N ALA A 71 -10.82 6.05 10.53
CA ALA A 71 -11.73 4.91 10.53
C ALA A 71 -12.36 4.65 9.16
N TYR A 72 -12.65 5.70 8.37
CA TYR A 72 -13.18 5.56 7.01
C TYR A 72 -12.18 4.84 6.10
N ILE A 73 -10.91 5.24 6.11
CA ILE A 73 -9.83 4.57 5.34
C ILE A 73 -9.77 3.09 5.70
N GLU A 74 -9.76 2.77 7.00
CA GLU A 74 -9.72 1.39 7.46
C GLU A 74 -10.93 0.58 6.98
N ASN A 75 -12.14 1.14 7.14
CA ASN A 75 -13.36 0.48 6.71
C ASN A 75 -13.40 0.28 5.18
N ALA A 76 -12.94 1.24 4.39
CA ALA A 76 -12.86 1.13 2.94
C ALA A 76 -11.99 -0.06 2.52
N ILE A 77 -10.80 -0.20 3.09
CA ILE A 77 -9.86 -1.28 2.77
C ILE A 77 -10.38 -2.64 3.29
N GLN A 78 -11.02 -2.67 4.45
CA GLN A 78 -11.49 -3.92 5.07
C GLN A 78 -12.82 -4.43 4.50
N LYS A 79 -13.77 -3.54 4.20
CA LYS A 79 -15.14 -3.93 3.84
C LYS A 79 -15.38 -3.93 2.32
N ASP A 80 -14.71 -3.05 1.57
CA ASP A 80 -14.86 -3.03 0.11
C ASP A 80 -13.85 -3.97 -0.56
N ILE A 81 -14.36 -5.14 -0.96
CA ILE A 81 -13.56 -6.20 -1.61
C ILE A 81 -12.99 -5.72 -2.95
N LYS A 82 -13.75 -4.94 -3.74
CA LYS A 82 -13.33 -4.47 -5.06
C LYS A 82 -12.20 -3.46 -4.92
N PHE A 83 -12.36 -2.50 -4.01
CA PHE A 83 -11.33 -1.51 -3.71
C PHE A 83 -10.06 -2.19 -3.18
N ARG A 84 -10.20 -3.09 -2.21
CA ARG A 84 -9.09 -3.86 -1.67
C ARG A 84 -8.33 -4.65 -2.75
N ASN A 85 -9.05 -5.31 -3.65
CA ASN A 85 -8.41 -6.08 -4.73
C ASN A 85 -7.66 -5.19 -5.72
N SER A 86 -8.18 -3.97 -5.99
CA SER A 86 -7.45 -2.96 -6.77
C SER A 86 -6.12 -2.59 -6.12
N LEU A 87 -6.14 -2.27 -4.81
CA LEU A 87 -4.91 -1.96 -4.05
C LEU A 87 -3.91 -3.11 -4.05
N LYS A 88 -4.38 -4.36 -3.87
CA LYS A 88 -3.52 -5.55 -3.98
C LYS A 88 -2.87 -5.65 -5.35
N GLY A 89 -3.63 -5.43 -6.42
CA GLY A 89 -3.13 -5.49 -7.80
C GLY A 89 -2.01 -4.48 -8.05
N ILE A 90 -2.16 -3.24 -7.55
CA ILE A 90 -1.14 -2.18 -7.67
C ILE A 90 0.19 -2.63 -7.04
N ILE A 91 0.14 -3.20 -5.83
CA ILE A 91 1.35 -3.65 -5.12
C ILE A 91 1.94 -4.91 -5.77
N ILE A 92 1.12 -5.92 -6.05
CA ILE A 92 1.60 -7.19 -6.65
C ILE A 92 2.17 -6.97 -8.05
N GLY A 93 1.64 -5.99 -8.81
CA GLY A 93 2.16 -5.62 -10.13
C GLY A 93 3.61 -5.13 -10.12
N GLN A 94 4.15 -4.75 -8.95
CA GLN A 94 5.52 -4.30 -8.73
C GLN A 94 6.45 -5.40 -8.20
N PHE A 95 5.97 -6.64 -8.10
CA PHE A 95 6.81 -7.78 -7.72
C PHE A 95 7.70 -8.21 -8.89
N THR A 96 8.90 -8.65 -8.52
CA THR A 96 9.74 -9.50 -9.36
C THR A 96 9.19 -10.92 -9.40
N LEU A 97 9.66 -11.75 -10.33
CA LEU A 97 9.23 -13.14 -10.42
C LEU A 97 9.57 -13.94 -9.14
N ASP A 98 10.75 -13.70 -8.56
CA ASP A 98 11.20 -14.38 -7.34
C ASP A 98 10.36 -13.98 -6.11
N GLU A 99 10.02 -12.70 -6.01
CA GLU A 99 9.12 -12.20 -4.96
C GLU A 99 7.71 -12.76 -5.11
N TYR A 100 7.21 -12.85 -6.35
CA TYR A 100 5.91 -13.47 -6.60
C TYR A 100 5.91 -14.96 -6.23
N ALA A 101 6.95 -15.70 -6.61
CA ALA A 101 7.13 -17.11 -6.24
C ALA A 101 7.19 -17.32 -4.71
N THR A 102 7.73 -16.34 -3.98
CA THR A 102 7.72 -16.34 -2.51
C THR A 102 6.34 -15.99 -1.97
N TYR A 103 5.70 -14.97 -2.55
CA TYR A 103 4.38 -14.49 -2.14
C TYR A 103 3.31 -15.58 -2.22
N ILE A 104 3.28 -16.38 -3.29
CA ILE A 104 2.25 -17.42 -3.46
C ILE A 104 2.33 -18.53 -2.40
N LYS A 105 3.48 -18.74 -1.76
CA LYS A 105 3.66 -19.74 -0.68
C LYS A 105 2.92 -19.35 0.61
N ASN A 106 2.74 -18.06 0.86
CA ASN A 106 2.06 -17.56 2.07
C ASN A 106 1.20 -16.31 1.79
N SER A 107 0.45 -16.34 0.69
CA SER A 107 -0.27 -15.16 0.18
C SER A 107 -1.31 -14.63 1.17
N SER A 108 -1.94 -15.49 1.98
CA SER A 108 -2.92 -15.06 2.99
C SER A 108 -2.31 -14.16 4.06
N ALA A 109 -1.16 -14.55 4.64
CA ALA A 109 -0.49 -13.75 5.67
C ALA A 109 0.10 -12.46 5.07
N LEU A 110 0.75 -12.57 3.91
CA LEU A 110 1.35 -11.42 3.24
C LEU A 110 0.30 -10.41 2.76
N ASN A 111 -0.88 -10.85 2.33
CA ASN A 111 -2.00 -9.96 2.00
C ASN A 111 -2.47 -9.14 3.21
N LYS A 112 -2.54 -9.76 4.40
CA LYS A 112 -2.91 -9.03 5.63
C LYS A 112 -1.87 -7.96 5.95
N ARG A 113 -0.57 -8.31 5.89
CA ARG A 113 0.54 -7.36 6.11
C ARG A 113 0.54 -6.24 5.07
N MET A 114 0.34 -6.57 3.80
CA MET A 114 0.25 -5.61 2.70
C MET A 114 -0.86 -4.58 2.93
N MET A 115 -2.06 -5.03 3.29
CA MET A 115 -3.19 -4.11 3.52
C MET A 115 -2.98 -3.24 4.78
N ASN A 116 -2.31 -3.76 5.81
CA ASN A 116 -1.92 -2.94 6.95
C ASN A 116 -0.94 -1.83 6.55
N ILE A 117 0.07 -2.14 5.74
CA ILE A 117 1.03 -1.13 5.23
C ILE A 117 0.31 -0.06 4.40
N VAL A 118 -0.56 -0.47 3.48
CA VAL A 118 -1.32 0.48 2.64
C VAL A 118 -2.23 1.36 3.49
N LYS A 119 -2.89 0.78 4.51
CA LYS A 119 -3.70 1.54 5.48
C LYS A 119 -2.85 2.59 6.20
N GLU A 120 -1.72 2.17 6.78
CA GLU A 120 -0.82 3.06 7.52
C GLU A 120 -0.27 4.18 6.62
N ARG A 121 0.05 3.90 5.36
CA ARG A 121 0.47 4.90 4.36
C ARG A 121 -0.61 5.95 4.13
N LEU A 122 -1.83 5.51 3.79
CA LEU A 122 -2.95 6.42 3.55
C LEU A 122 -3.31 7.25 4.78
N GLN A 123 -3.26 6.65 5.98
CA GLN A 123 -3.50 7.36 7.24
C GLN A 123 -2.39 8.36 7.58
N SER A 124 -1.12 8.00 7.34
CA SER A 124 0.02 8.90 7.58
C SER A 124 0.01 10.10 6.64
N ASN A 125 -0.50 9.90 5.42
CA ASN A 125 -0.62 10.92 4.38
C ASN A 125 -2.02 11.57 4.34
N ILE A 126 -2.78 11.49 5.44
CA ILE A 126 -4.16 11.99 5.48
C ILE A 126 -4.30 13.48 5.14
N GLN A 127 -3.29 14.29 5.47
CA GLN A 127 -3.25 15.71 5.12
C GLN A 127 -3.19 15.94 3.61
N LEU A 128 -2.55 15.01 2.86
CA LEU A 128 -2.51 15.06 1.39
C LEU A 128 -3.81 14.57 0.76
N LEU A 129 -4.70 13.95 1.54
CA LEU A 129 -6.00 13.51 1.05
C LEU A 129 -7.05 14.61 1.13
N GLU A 130 -6.80 15.72 1.83
CA GLU A 130 -7.72 16.86 1.86
C GLU A 130 -7.93 17.41 0.45
N GLU A 131 -9.15 17.87 0.14
CA GLU A 131 -9.42 18.51 -1.15
C GLU A 131 -8.43 19.66 -1.34
N GLU A 132 -7.76 19.71 -2.51
CA GLU A 132 -7.34 20.99 -3.04
C GLU A 132 -8.63 21.83 -3.09
N VAL A 133 -8.74 22.79 -2.18
CA VAL A 133 -9.67 23.88 -2.33
C VAL A 133 -9.32 24.47 -3.69
N ALA A 134 -10.14 24.16 -4.70
CA ALA A 134 -10.04 24.78 -6.01
C ALA A 134 -10.27 26.27 -5.77
N TYR A 135 -9.18 27.03 -5.70
CA TYR A 135 -9.19 28.47 -5.76
C TYR A 135 -9.57 28.92 -7.17
#